data_AF-A0A0Q8MZP0-F1
#
_entry.id   AF-A0A0Q8MZP0-F1
#
_cell.length_a   1.000
_cell.length_b   1.000
_cell.length_c   1.000
_cell.angle_alpha   90.00
_cell.angle_beta   90.00
_cell.angle_gamma   90.00
#
_symmetry.space_group_name_H-M   'P 1'
#
loop_
_entity.id
_entity.type
_entity.pdbx_description
1 polymer ?
#
loop_
_entity_poly.entity_id
_entity_poly.type
_entity_poly.pdbx_seq_one_letter_code
_entity_poly.pdbx_strand_id
1 'polypeptide(L)'
;MTVAANPNAEAETLNAKLAGLDLAGRLSLVAGLGGRVVFTTSLGIEDQVITAEIGNHRLPIDVATLQTGRLFPETLALIDETEKQYDIHISRYEPEQADIDAYAAKYGLNGFYESVEARHACCGVRKLKPLARALDGATIWITGLRRGQSTNRSDTPFAEYDAERHLLKVNPLADWDIDVIKAYVADNSVPVNPLHARGYPSIGCEPCTRAIKPGEPERAGRWWWEQDEKRECGLHVAEEASSIVAQQ
;
A
#
# COMPACT_ATOMS: atom_id res chain seq x y z
N MET A 1 -15.49 35.54 1.42
CA MET A 1 -14.42 34.83 2.13
C MET A 1 -14.98 33.47 2.53
N THR A 2 -14.79 32.47 1.68
CA THR A 2 -15.04 31.07 2.01
C THR A 2 -14.01 30.68 3.07
N VAL A 3 -14.47 30.29 4.25
CA VAL A 3 -13.61 29.67 5.27
C VAL A 3 -13.01 28.44 4.60
N ALA A 4 -11.68 28.39 4.44
CA ALA A 4 -11.02 27.18 3.96
C ALA A 4 -11.41 26.05 4.92
N ALA A 5 -12.04 25.00 4.40
CA ALA A 5 -12.44 23.86 5.20
C ALA A 5 -11.20 23.26 5.86
N ASN A 6 -11.29 22.94 7.16
CA ASN A 6 -10.20 22.28 7.89
C ASN A 6 -10.07 20.83 7.35
N PRO A 7 -8.95 20.47 6.68
CA PRO A 7 -8.81 19.15 6.07
C PRO A 7 -8.90 17.99 7.07
N ASN A 8 -8.48 18.23 8.33
CA ASN A 8 -8.63 17.22 9.39
C ASN A 8 -10.11 16.98 9.75
N ALA A 9 -10.92 18.05 9.82
CA ALA A 9 -12.35 17.91 10.09
C ALA A 9 -13.10 17.24 8.93
N GLU A 10 -12.65 17.48 7.69
CA GLU A 10 -13.14 16.77 6.51
C GLU A 10 -12.81 15.26 6.59
N ALA A 11 -11.57 14.92 6.93
CA ALA A 11 -11.14 13.54 7.12
C ALA A 11 -11.93 12.84 8.24
N GLU A 12 -12.15 13.49 9.39
CA GLU A 12 -12.96 12.95 10.50
C GLU A 12 -14.41 12.69 10.06
N THR A 13 -15.00 13.63 9.32
CA THR A 13 -16.35 13.49 8.77
C THR A 13 -16.43 12.32 7.79
N LEU A 14 -15.44 12.18 6.90
CA LEU A 14 -15.37 11.08 5.95
C LEU A 14 -15.18 9.74 6.66
N ASN A 15 -14.30 9.68 7.67
CA ASN A 15 -14.05 8.49 8.49
C ASN A 15 -15.34 7.97 9.14
N ALA A 16 -16.14 8.86 9.73
CA ALA A 16 -17.43 8.49 10.33
C ALA A 16 -18.44 7.96 9.30
N LYS A 17 -18.49 8.53 8.09
CA LYS A 17 -19.36 8.06 7.01
C LYS A 17 -18.94 6.66 6.52
N LEU A 18 -17.64 6.45 6.30
CA LEU A 18 -17.11 5.19 5.78
C LEU A 18 -17.33 4.02 6.75
N ALA A 19 -17.33 4.27 8.06
CA ALA A 19 -17.56 3.25 9.07
C ALA A 19 -18.95 2.58 8.97
N GLY A 20 -19.96 3.28 8.44
CA GLY A 20 -21.31 2.75 8.28
C GLY A 20 -21.58 2.06 6.94
N LEU A 21 -20.59 1.97 6.05
CA LEU A 21 -20.72 1.44 4.70
C LEU A 21 -19.96 0.11 4.56
N ASP A 22 -20.37 -0.73 3.61
CA ASP A 22 -19.60 -1.87 3.12
C ASP A 22 -18.50 -1.42 2.14
N LEU A 23 -17.68 -2.36 1.66
CA LEU A 23 -16.57 -2.04 0.75
C LEU A 23 -17.04 -1.31 -0.52
N ALA A 24 -18.09 -1.81 -1.16
CA ALA A 24 -18.70 -1.22 -2.35
C ALA A 24 -19.14 0.23 -2.11
N GLY A 25 -19.86 0.45 -1.01
CA GLY A 25 -20.32 1.77 -0.58
C GLY A 25 -19.18 2.71 -0.23
N ARG A 26 -18.13 2.22 0.44
CA ARG A 26 -16.93 3.01 0.76
C ARG A 26 -16.23 3.51 -0.50
N LEU A 27 -15.95 2.63 -1.44
CA LEU A 27 -15.27 2.99 -2.69
C LEU A 27 -16.14 3.89 -3.58
N SER A 28 -17.44 3.62 -3.66
CA SER A 28 -18.40 4.44 -4.42
C SER A 28 -18.52 5.85 -3.84
N LEU A 29 -18.59 5.98 -2.50
CA LEU A 29 -18.61 7.28 -1.83
C LEU A 29 -17.36 8.08 -2.17
N VAL A 30 -16.18 7.46 -2.03
CA VAL A 30 -14.90 8.13 -2.28
C VAL A 30 -14.73 8.54 -3.73
N ALA A 31 -15.08 7.67 -4.68
CA ALA A 31 -15.07 8.00 -6.11
C ALA A 31 -16.01 9.17 -6.45
N GLY A 32 -17.09 9.35 -5.69
CA GLY A 32 -18.08 10.42 -5.87
C GLY A 32 -17.72 11.77 -5.26
N LEU A 33 -16.63 11.89 -4.48
CA LEU A 33 -16.22 13.16 -3.84
C LEU A 33 -15.62 14.18 -4.83
N GLY A 34 -15.28 13.73 -6.04
CA GLY A 34 -14.65 14.55 -7.07
C GLY A 34 -13.14 14.71 -6.89
N GLY A 35 -12.50 15.29 -7.91
CA GLY A 35 -11.03 15.30 -8.02
C GLY A 35 -10.48 13.96 -8.50
N ARG A 36 -9.15 13.82 -8.44
CA ARG A 36 -8.45 12.61 -8.87
C ARG A 36 -8.27 11.67 -7.68
N VAL A 37 -8.85 10.48 -7.76
CA VAL A 37 -8.73 9.43 -6.74
C VAL A 37 -7.75 8.37 -7.23
N VAL A 38 -6.73 8.09 -6.43
CA VAL A 38 -5.70 7.09 -6.78
C VAL A 38 -5.70 5.98 -5.75
N PHE A 39 -5.85 4.74 -6.21
CA PHE A 39 -5.58 3.54 -5.43
C PHE A 39 -4.19 3.00 -5.77
N THR A 40 -3.31 2.91 -4.78
CA THR A 40 -2.00 2.28 -4.97
C THR A 40 -2.02 0.85 -4.48
N THR A 41 -1.74 -0.09 -5.38
CA THR A 41 -1.72 -1.53 -5.11
C THR A 41 -0.30 -2.07 -5.08
N SER A 42 0.00 -2.84 -4.03
CA SER A 42 1.16 -3.73 -3.94
C SER A 42 0.87 -5.14 -4.48
N LEU A 43 -0.35 -5.35 -4.98
CA LEU A 43 -0.90 -6.63 -5.44
C LEU A 43 -0.94 -7.69 -4.32
N GLY A 44 -0.95 -7.24 -3.05
CA GLY A 44 -1.27 -8.10 -1.91
C GLY A 44 -2.73 -8.54 -1.93
N ILE A 45 -3.07 -9.53 -1.11
CA ILE A 45 -4.43 -10.11 -1.09
C ILE A 45 -5.52 -9.08 -0.79
N GLU A 46 -5.25 -8.11 0.10
CA GLU A 46 -6.16 -6.99 0.37
C GLU A 46 -6.34 -6.08 -0.84
N ASP A 47 -5.23 -5.75 -1.50
CA ASP A 47 -5.25 -4.86 -2.64
C ASP A 47 -5.98 -5.50 -3.83
N GLN A 48 -5.93 -6.82 -3.97
CA GLN A 48 -6.70 -7.57 -4.98
C GLN A 48 -8.21 -7.50 -4.72
N VAL A 49 -8.64 -7.54 -3.44
CA VAL A 49 -10.06 -7.33 -3.08
C VAL A 49 -10.54 -5.93 -3.48
N ILE A 50 -9.75 -4.89 -3.18
CA ILE A 50 -10.08 -3.51 -3.60
C ILE A 50 -10.10 -3.41 -5.13
N THR A 51 -9.12 -4.00 -5.81
CA THR A 51 -9.04 -3.98 -7.28
C THR A 51 -10.25 -4.66 -7.92
N ALA A 52 -10.68 -5.80 -7.36
CA ALA A 52 -11.87 -6.51 -7.81
C ALA A 52 -13.12 -5.63 -7.73
N GLU A 53 -13.32 -4.93 -6.61
CA GLU A 53 -14.46 -4.05 -6.42
C GLU A 53 -14.41 -2.85 -7.37
N ILE A 54 -13.24 -2.22 -7.55
CA ILE A 54 -13.05 -1.13 -8.53
C ILE A 54 -13.39 -1.59 -9.94
N GLY A 55 -12.87 -2.73 -10.36
CA GLY A 55 -13.04 -3.27 -11.71
C GLY A 55 -14.47 -3.71 -12.01
N ASN A 56 -15.06 -4.52 -11.11
CA ASN A 56 -16.43 -5.03 -11.27
C ASN A 56 -17.47 -3.91 -11.36
N HIS A 57 -17.27 -2.83 -10.61
CA HIS A 57 -18.18 -1.68 -10.59
C HIS A 57 -17.75 -0.53 -11.51
N ARG A 58 -16.62 -0.67 -12.22
CA ARG A 58 -16.03 0.37 -13.09
C ARG A 58 -15.93 1.73 -12.39
N LEU A 59 -15.46 1.72 -11.15
CA LEU A 59 -15.33 2.94 -10.36
C LEU A 59 -14.25 3.83 -11.00
N PRO A 60 -14.47 5.17 -11.09
CA PRO A 60 -13.51 6.11 -11.68
C PRO A 60 -12.34 6.37 -10.70
N ILE A 61 -11.54 5.34 -10.45
CA ILE A 61 -10.39 5.35 -9.54
C ILE A 61 -9.17 4.91 -10.35
N ASP A 62 -8.13 5.74 -10.34
CA ASP A 62 -6.85 5.39 -10.97
C ASP A 62 -6.17 4.29 -10.16
N VAL A 63 -5.90 3.14 -10.77
CA VAL A 63 -5.15 2.06 -10.12
C VAL A 63 -3.68 2.17 -10.52
N ALA A 64 -2.79 2.24 -9.53
CA ALA A 64 -1.35 2.38 -9.74
C ALA A 64 -0.55 1.38 -8.92
N THR A 65 0.56 0.88 -9.47
CA THR A 65 1.51 0.04 -8.75
C THR A 65 2.93 0.56 -8.85
N LEU A 66 3.73 0.31 -7.82
CA LEU A 66 5.14 0.71 -7.76
C LEU A 66 6.01 -0.48 -8.22
N GLN A 67 6.43 -0.47 -9.48
CA GLN A 67 7.32 -1.48 -10.03
C GLN A 67 8.76 -1.15 -9.62
N THR A 68 9.14 -1.64 -8.44
CA THR A 68 10.41 -1.30 -7.79
C THR A 68 11.66 -1.82 -8.53
N GLY A 69 11.51 -2.58 -9.62
CA GLY A 69 12.58 -3.34 -10.27
C GLY A 69 13.09 -4.54 -9.45
N ARG A 70 12.47 -4.84 -8.30
CA ARG A 70 12.88 -5.89 -7.35
C ARG A 70 11.68 -6.72 -6.85
N LEU A 71 10.57 -6.73 -7.59
CA LEU A 71 9.38 -7.53 -7.25
C LEU A 71 9.59 -9.00 -7.63
N PHE A 72 8.80 -9.90 -7.04
CA PHE A 72 8.74 -11.28 -7.48
C PHE A 72 8.18 -11.38 -8.91
N PRO A 73 8.67 -12.32 -9.73
CA PRO A 73 8.05 -12.62 -11.02
C PRO A 73 6.55 -12.93 -10.91
N GLU A 74 6.12 -13.60 -9.84
CA GLU A 74 4.72 -13.91 -9.58
C GLU A 74 3.89 -12.65 -9.27
N THR A 75 4.49 -11.64 -8.63
CA THR A 75 3.83 -10.33 -8.47
C THR A 75 3.68 -9.62 -9.80
N LEU A 76 4.67 -9.70 -10.70
CA LEU A 76 4.60 -9.10 -12.03
C LEU A 76 3.54 -9.78 -12.90
N ALA A 77 3.52 -11.11 -12.91
CA ALA A 77 2.53 -11.90 -13.66
C ALA A 77 1.10 -11.62 -13.18
N LEU A 78 0.90 -11.42 -11.87
CA LEU A 78 -0.40 -11.09 -11.31
C LEU A 78 -0.95 -9.76 -11.83
N ILE A 79 -0.10 -8.77 -12.18
CA ILE A 79 -0.58 -7.50 -12.74
C ILE A 79 -1.37 -7.76 -14.03
N ASP A 80 -0.80 -8.54 -14.94
CA ASP A 80 -1.41 -8.82 -16.25
C ASP A 80 -2.66 -9.70 -16.10
N GLU A 81 -2.65 -10.64 -15.14
CA GLU A 81 -3.83 -11.45 -14.79
C GLU A 81 -4.98 -10.59 -14.25
N THR A 82 -4.70 -9.69 -13.30
CA THR A 82 -5.67 -8.77 -12.70
C THR A 82 -6.25 -7.81 -13.74
N GLU A 83 -5.41 -7.19 -14.59
CA GLU A 83 -5.88 -6.30 -15.67
C GLU A 83 -6.81 -7.03 -16.63
N LYS A 84 -6.44 -8.25 -17.04
CA LYS A 84 -7.23 -9.06 -17.96
C LYS A 84 -8.57 -9.47 -17.34
N GLN A 85 -8.59 -9.85 -16.07
CA GLN A 85 -9.81 -10.32 -15.41
C GLN A 85 -10.85 -9.20 -15.25
N TYR A 86 -10.40 -8.00 -14.93
CA TYR A 86 -11.29 -6.88 -14.60
C TYR A 86 -11.43 -5.84 -15.71
N ASP A 87 -10.71 -5.98 -16.83
CA ASP A 87 -10.68 -5.02 -17.94
C ASP A 87 -10.32 -3.60 -17.45
N ILE A 88 -9.27 -3.52 -16.63
CA ILE A 88 -8.73 -2.27 -16.06
C ILE A 88 -7.29 -2.06 -16.50
N HIS A 89 -6.81 -0.82 -16.37
CA HIS A 89 -5.40 -0.50 -16.51
C HIS A 89 -4.77 -0.17 -15.15
N ILE A 90 -3.66 -0.83 -14.82
CA ILE A 90 -2.83 -0.57 -13.66
C ILE A 90 -1.60 0.22 -14.12
N SER A 91 -1.57 1.52 -13.81
CA SER A 91 -0.42 2.38 -14.12
C SER A 91 0.81 1.91 -13.35
N ARG A 92 1.93 1.72 -14.06
CA ARG A 92 3.18 1.23 -13.47
C ARG A 92 4.14 2.40 -13.27
N TYR A 93 4.57 2.62 -12.02
CA TYR A 93 5.52 3.67 -11.66
C TYR A 93 6.86 3.05 -11.24
N GLU A 94 7.91 3.34 -11.99
CA GLU A 94 9.25 2.78 -11.81
C GLU A 94 10.23 3.80 -11.22
N PRO A 95 11.25 3.39 -10.43
CA PRO A 95 12.36 4.28 -10.06
C PRO A 95 13.10 4.85 -11.27
N GLU A 96 13.63 6.06 -11.14
CA GLU A 96 14.53 6.62 -12.14
C GLU A 96 15.91 5.95 -12.05
N GLN A 97 16.52 5.66 -13.19
CA GLN A 97 17.82 4.95 -13.22
C GLN A 97 18.90 5.72 -12.46
N ALA A 98 18.93 7.04 -12.60
CA ALA A 98 19.89 7.90 -11.88
C ALA A 98 19.79 7.76 -10.35
N ASP A 99 18.58 7.57 -9.82
CA ASP A 99 18.36 7.37 -8.39
C ASP A 99 18.82 5.99 -7.91
N ILE A 100 18.63 4.96 -8.75
CA ILE A 100 19.16 3.61 -8.49
C ILE A 100 20.69 3.65 -8.47
N ASP A 101 21.30 4.31 -9.45
CA ASP A 101 22.75 4.40 -9.59
C ASP A 101 23.37 5.15 -8.41
N ALA A 102 22.76 6.27 -8.00
CA ALA A 102 23.18 7.04 -6.83
C ALA A 102 23.09 6.21 -5.53
N TYR A 103 22.00 5.46 -5.35
CA TYR A 103 21.86 4.54 -4.22
C TYR A 103 22.96 3.46 -4.23
N ALA A 104 23.16 2.80 -5.37
CA ALA A 104 24.11 1.72 -5.53
C ALA A 104 25.56 2.20 -5.37
N ALA A 105 25.89 3.42 -5.79
CA ALA A 105 27.20 4.01 -5.57
C ALA A 105 27.51 4.24 -4.08
N LYS A 106 26.48 4.56 -3.27
CA LYS A 106 26.65 4.83 -1.83
C LYS A 106 26.60 3.57 -0.97
N TYR A 107 25.64 2.67 -1.24
CA TYR A 107 25.36 1.51 -0.37
C TYR A 107 25.57 0.16 -1.06
N GLY A 108 25.89 0.12 -2.35
CA GLY A 108 25.87 -1.11 -3.14
C GLY A 108 24.44 -1.55 -3.52
N LEU A 109 24.34 -2.49 -4.47
CA LEU A 109 23.05 -2.97 -5.00
C LEU A 109 22.12 -3.60 -3.95
N ASN A 110 22.71 -4.15 -2.88
CA ASN A 110 22.01 -4.82 -1.79
C ASN A 110 22.35 -4.25 -0.40
N GLY A 111 22.80 -2.99 -0.33
CA GLY A 111 23.18 -2.35 0.94
C GLY A 111 22.06 -2.30 1.97
N PHE A 112 20.80 -2.48 1.57
CA PHE A 112 19.64 -2.58 2.46
C PHE A 112 19.70 -3.74 3.46
N TYR A 113 20.61 -4.71 3.31
CA TYR A 113 20.90 -5.71 4.36
C TYR A 113 21.85 -5.19 5.45
N GLU A 114 22.59 -4.13 5.17
CA GLU A 114 23.70 -3.67 6.02
C GLU A 114 23.25 -2.66 7.08
N SER A 115 22.18 -1.90 6.81
CA SER A 115 21.63 -0.95 7.78
C SER A 115 20.18 -0.55 7.48
N VAL A 116 19.48 -0.10 8.52
CA VAL A 116 18.15 0.52 8.45
C VAL A 116 18.18 1.77 7.55
N GLU A 117 19.24 2.58 7.65
CA GLU A 117 19.45 3.75 6.79
C GLU A 117 19.49 3.35 5.30
N ALA A 118 20.31 2.35 4.94
CA ALA A 118 20.41 1.88 3.57
C ALA A 118 19.10 1.25 3.07
N ARG A 119 18.34 0.58 3.94
CA ARG A 119 16.99 0.09 3.60
C ARG A 119 16.03 1.24 3.33
N HIS A 120 16.00 2.25 4.18
CA HIS A 120 15.15 3.43 3.99
C HIS A 120 15.53 4.17 2.71
N ALA A 121 16.82 4.35 2.42
CA ALA A 121 17.29 4.94 1.17
C ALA A 121 16.84 4.12 -0.07
N CYS A 122 16.94 2.79 -0.02
CA CYS A 122 16.45 1.91 -1.07
C CYS A 122 14.92 2.06 -1.29
N CYS A 123 14.14 2.04 -0.21
CA CYS A 123 12.69 2.27 -0.28
C CYS A 123 12.36 3.68 -0.77
N GLY A 124 13.16 4.68 -0.38
CA GLY A 124 13.05 6.07 -0.82
C GLY A 124 13.08 6.18 -2.33
N VAL A 125 14.16 5.67 -2.94
CA VAL A 125 14.35 5.76 -4.40
C VAL A 125 13.42 4.83 -5.17
N ARG A 126 13.15 3.62 -4.66
CA ARG A 126 12.35 2.61 -5.37
C ARG A 126 10.85 2.68 -5.14
N LYS A 127 10.39 3.39 -4.09
CA LYS A 127 8.97 3.42 -3.73
C LYS A 127 8.46 4.82 -3.43
N LEU A 128 9.13 5.60 -2.57
CA LEU A 128 8.60 6.90 -2.16
C LEU A 128 8.60 7.91 -3.33
N LYS A 129 9.71 8.00 -4.07
CA LYS A 129 9.77 8.87 -5.27
C LYS A 129 8.76 8.46 -6.35
N PRO A 130 8.65 7.17 -6.75
CA PRO A 130 7.57 6.74 -7.65
C PRO A 130 6.16 6.98 -7.11
N LEU A 131 5.93 6.79 -5.80
CA LEU A 131 4.64 7.07 -5.16
C LEU A 131 4.26 8.55 -5.32
N ALA A 132 5.18 9.47 -5.07
CA ALA A 132 4.92 10.89 -5.22
C ALA A 132 4.44 11.24 -6.63
N ARG A 133 5.05 10.63 -7.67
CA ARG A 133 4.58 10.80 -9.05
C ARG A 133 3.22 10.14 -9.31
N ALA A 134 2.96 8.98 -8.71
CA ALA A 134 1.66 8.32 -8.83
C ALA A 134 0.51 9.16 -8.25
N LEU A 135 0.78 9.86 -7.15
CA LEU A 135 -0.16 10.69 -6.42
C LEU A 135 -0.20 12.15 -6.91
N ASP A 136 0.57 12.53 -7.92
CA ASP A 136 0.60 13.91 -8.41
C ASP A 136 -0.80 14.37 -8.87
N GLY A 137 -1.28 15.47 -8.31
CA GLY A 137 -2.64 15.99 -8.55
C GLY A 137 -3.78 15.15 -7.95
N ALA A 138 -3.51 14.11 -7.16
CA ALA A 138 -4.53 13.34 -6.45
C ALA A 138 -5.09 14.13 -5.26
N THR A 139 -6.40 14.07 -5.07
CA THR A 139 -7.08 14.61 -3.88
C THR A 139 -7.31 13.52 -2.83
N ILE A 140 -7.37 12.26 -3.26
CA ILE A 140 -7.60 11.10 -2.39
C ILE A 140 -6.65 9.96 -2.78
N TRP A 141 -6.03 9.36 -1.76
CA TRP A 141 -5.19 8.18 -1.86
C TRP A 141 -5.82 7.00 -1.13
N ILE A 142 -6.15 5.94 -1.85
CA ILE A 142 -6.67 4.67 -1.30
C ILE A 142 -5.51 3.69 -1.07
N THR A 143 -5.52 2.98 0.06
CA THR A 143 -4.55 1.91 0.40
C THR A 143 -5.25 0.65 0.92
N GLY A 144 -4.64 -0.54 0.76
CA GLY A 144 -5.14 -1.80 1.33
C GLY A 144 -4.74 -2.07 2.79
N LEU A 145 -4.58 -1.02 3.61
CA LEU A 145 -4.26 -1.19 5.03
C LEU A 145 -5.46 -1.75 5.82
N ARG A 146 -5.17 -2.66 6.75
CA ARG A 146 -6.13 -3.21 7.73
C ARG A 146 -5.56 -3.16 9.14
N ARG A 147 -6.43 -3.02 10.14
CA ARG A 147 -6.03 -3.00 11.56
C ARG A 147 -5.36 -4.30 12.01
N GLY A 148 -5.79 -5.44 11.46
CA GLY A 148 -5.26 -6.76 11.81
C GLY A 148 -3.86 -7.11 11.27
N GLN A 149 -3.23 -6.27 10.45
CA GLN A 149 -1.95 -6.61 9.79
C GLN A 149 -0.72 -6.54 10.73
N SER A 150 -0.76 -5.68 11.75
CA SER A 150 0.28 -5.56 12.78
C SER A 150 -0.19 -4.69 13.94
N THR A 151 0.49 -4.76 15.07
CA THR A 151 0.26 -3.86 16.22
C THR A 151 0.33 -2.38 15.83
N ASN A 152 1.24 -2.00 14.93
CA ASN A 152 1.38 -0.60 14.49
C ASN A 152 0.20 -0.09 13.64
N ARG A 153 -0.72 -0.97 13.26
CA ARG A 153 -1.86 -0.66 12.40
C ARG A 153 -3.20 -0.75 13.14
N SER A 154 -3.21 -1.12 14.43
CA SER A 154 -4.43 -1.39 15.20
C SER A 154 -5.44 -0.24 15.18
N ASP A 155 -4.95 1.00 15.07
CA ASP A 155 -5.77 2.22 15.11
C ASP A 155 -5.98 2.85 13.73
N THR A 156 -5.70 2.11 12.64
CA THR A 156 -5.86 2.61 11.27
C THR A 156 -7.29 3.12 11.04
N PRO A 157 -7.50 4.42 10.75
CA PRO A 157 -8.82 4.96 10.47
C PRO A 157 -9.27 4.60 9.05
N PHE A 158 -10.57 4.72 8.75
CA PHE A 158 -11.05 4.62 7.38
C PHE A 158 -10.61 5.80 6.53
N ALA A 159 -10.51 6.99 7.13
CA ALA A 159 -9.97 8.17 6.47
C ALA A 159 -9.14 9.02 7.44
N GLU A 160 -8.04 9.57 6.94
CA GLU A 160 -7.18 10.54 7.63
C GLU A 160 -6.67 11.57 6.61
N TYR A 161 -6.26 12.74 7.08
CA TYR A 161 -5.57 13.70 6.22
C TYR A 161 -4.07 13.43 6.25
N ASP A 162 -3.47 13.16 5.09
CA ASP A 162 -2.02 13.06 4.94
C ASP A 162 -1.46 14.47 4.73
N ALA A 163 -0.94 15.07 5.80
CA ALA A 163 -0.41 16.43 5.77
C ALA A 163 0.89 16.56 4.95
N GLU A 164 1.64 15.47 4.79
CA GLU A 164 2.88 15.43 4.00
C GLU A 164 2.57 15.48 2.50
N ARG A 165 1.48 14.79 2.09
CA ARG A 165 1.05 14.69 0.68
C ARG A 165 -0.11 15.61 0.33
N HIS A 166 -0.65 16.34 1.30
CA HIS A 166 -1.77 17.26 1.16
C HIS A 166 -3.03 16.65 0.52
N LEU A 167 -3.40 15.43 0.95
CA LEU A 167 -4.54 14.68 0.41
C LEU A 167 -5.25 13.87 1.49
N LEU A 168 -6.46 13.37 1.19
CA LEU A 168 -7.15 12.42 2.05
C LEU A 168 -6.62 11.01 1.80
N LYS A 169 -6.17 10.32 2.85
CA LYS A 169 -5.78 8.91 2.79
C LYS A 169 -6.92 8.04 3.29
N VAL A 170 -7.33 7.06 2.50
CA VAL A 170 -8.48 6.18 2.75
C VAL A 170 -8.04 4.73 2.83
N ASN A 171 -8.50 4.02 3.87
CA ASN A 171 -8.23 2.62 4.12
C ASN A 171 -9.57 1.86 4.16
N PRO A 172 -10.16 1.49 3.00
CA PRO A 172 -11.53 0.99 2.93
C PRO A 172 -11.70 -0.40 3.55
N LEU A 173 -10.60 -1.10 3.80
CA LEU A 173 -10.56 -2.40 4.47
C LEU A 173 -10.12 -2.32 5.94
N ALA A 174 -10.07 -1.12 6.54
CA ALA A 174 -9.50 -0.92 7.88
C ALA A 174 -10.04 -1.89 8.94
N ASP A 175 -11.33 -2.23 8.87
CA ASP A 175 -12.06 -3.12 9.77
C ASP A 175 -12.13 -4.59 9.32
N TRP A 176 -11.56 -4.97 8.18
CA TRP A 176 -11.60 -6.35 7.71
C TRP A 176 -10.50 -7.19 8.36
N ASP A 177 -10.91 -8.36 8.85
CA ASP A 177 -9.98 -9.40 9.26
C ASP A 177 -9.53 -10.24 8.05
N ILE A 178 -8.40 -10.92 8.20
CA ILE A 178 -7.81 -11.71 7.11
C ILE A 178 -8.74 -12.83 6.63
N ASP A 179 -9.59 -13.37 7.50
CA ASP A 179 -10.53 -14.42 7.12
C ASP A 179 -11.68 -13.90 6.26
N VAL A 180 -12.12 -12.65 6.48
CA VAL A 180 -13.09 -11.96 5.61
C VAL A 180 -12.49 -11.73 4.22
N ILE A 181 -11.22 -11.29 4.17
CA ILE A 181 -10.47 -11.11 2.91
C ILE A 181 -10.38 -12.44 2.14
N LYS A 182 -9.98 -13.52 2.80
CA LYS A 182 -9.88 -14.85 2.17
C LYS A 182 -11.23 -15.37 1.68
N ALA A 183 -12.29 -15.18 2.46
CA ALA A 183 -13.64 -15.56 2.06
C ALA A 183 -14.07 -14.79 0.80
N TYR A 184 -13.90 -13.45 0.78
CA TYR A 184 -14.21 -12.64 -0.40
C TYR A 184 -13.43 -13.10 -1.62
N VAL A 185 -12.12 -13.35 -1.48
CA VAL A 185 -11.27 -13.85 -2.58
C VAL A 185 -11.80 -15.16 -3.15
N ALA A 186 -12.16 -16.11 -2.29
CA ALA A 186 -12.68 -17.41 -2.71
C ALA A 186 -14.05 -17.26 -3.39
N ASP A 187 -14.97 -16.52 -2.78
CA ASP A 187 -16.35 -16.37 -3.25
C ASP A 187 -16.43 -15.61 -4.58
N ASN A 188 -15.50 -14.67 -4.82
CA ASN A 188 -15.47 -13.82 -6.01
C ASN A 188 -14.40 -14.23 -7.03
N SER A 189 -13.71 -15.36 -6.81
CA SER A 189 -12.63 -15.85 -7.69
C SER A 189 -11.59 -14.76 -8.02
N VAL A 190 -11.20 -13.99 -7.00
CA VAL A 190 -10.24 -12.90 -7.15
C VAL A 190 -8.85 -13.48 -7.44
N PRO A 191 -8.13 -13.01 -8.48
CA PRO A 191 -6.78 -13.47 -8.75
C PRO A 191 -5.86 -13.03 -7.60
N VAL A 192 -5.04 -13.96 -7.10
CA VAL A 192 -4.15 -13.70 -5.96
C VAL A 192 -2.77 -14.25 -6.22
N ASN A 193 -1.78 -13.66 -5.55
CA ASN A 193 -0.40 -14.07 -5.74
C ASN A 193 -0.20 -15.52 -5.24
N PRO A 194 0.30 -16.45 -6.07
CA PRO A 194 0.52 -17.84 -5.68
C PRO A 194 1.55 -18.00 -4.55
N LEU A 195 2.33 -16.96 -4.22
CA LEU A 195 3.18 -16.95 -3.03
C LEU A 195 2.39 -17.07 -1.72
N HIS A 196 1.12 -16.62 -1.66
CA HIS A 196 0.30 -16.79 -0.46
C HIS A 196 0.14 -18.28 -0.07
N ALA A 197 -0.07 -19.16 -1.05
CA ALA A 197 -0.13 -20.61 -0.83
C ALA A 197 1.21 -21.23 -0.44
N ARG A 198 2.32 -20.50 -0.64
CA ARG A 198 3.69 -20.90 -0.28
C ARG A 198 4.18 -20.27 1.03
N GLY A 199 3.27 -19.76 1.85
CA GLY A 199 3.59 -19.22 3.18
C GLY A 199 4.04 -17.76 3.19
N TYR A 200 3.74 -16.98 2.15
CA TYR A 200 4.00 -15.54 2.10
C TYR A 200 2.72 -14.73 2.35
N PRO A 201 2.32 -14.47 3.61
CA PRO A 201 1.13 -13.67 3.89
C PRO A 201 1.30 -12.19 3.54
N SER A 202 2.49 -11.61 3.76
CA SER A 202 2.82 -10.25 3.33
C SER A 202 3.92 -10.28 2.27
N ILE A 203 3.61 -9.79 1.07
CA ILE A 203 4.51 -9.81 -0.08
C ILE A 203 5.04 -8.40 -0.35
N GLY A 204 6.33 -8.29 -0.64
CA GLY A 204 6.98 -7.04 -1.02
C GLY A 204 7.99 -7.26 -2.14
N CYS A 205 9.10 -6.53 -2.09
CA CYS A 205 10.24 -6.83 -2.96
C CYS A 205 10.83 -8.20 -2.59
N GLU A 206 11.20 -8.97 -3.60
CA GLU A 206 11.81 -10.30 -3.49
C GLU A 206 12.95 -10.37 -2.45
N PRO A 207 13.97 -9.50 -2.49
CA PRO A 207 15.09 -9.63 -1.55
C PRO A 207 14.71 -9.32 -0.10
N CYS A 208 13.59 -8.62 0.11
CA CYS A 208 13.16 -8.14 1.43
C CYS A 208 11.96 -8.90 2.00
N THR A 209 11.61 -10.05 1.42
CA THR A 209 10.44 -10.83 1.77
C THR A 209 10.79 -12.31 1.86
N ARG A 210 10.39 -12.99 2.93
CA ARG A 210 10.45 -14.44 3.06
C ARG A 210 9.10 -15.04 3.44
N ALA A 211 8.94 -16.34 3.22
CA ALA A 211 7.86 -17.10 3.83
C ALA A 211 7.98 -17.10 5.37
N ILE A 212 6.85 -17.22 6.05
CA ILE A 212 6.78 -17.35 7.50
C ILE A 212 6.45 -18.78 7.92
N LYS A 213 6.83 -19.13 9.14
CA LYS A 213 6.42 -20.38 9.79
C LYS A 213 5.03 -20.25 10.39
N PRO A 214 4.30 -21.36 10.58
CA PRO A 214 3.04 -21.35 11.32
C PRO A 214 3.21 -20.68 12.69
N GLY A 215 2.32 -19.75 13.02
CA GLY A 215 2.33 -19.00 14.29
C GLY A 215 3.22 -17.75 14.32
N GLU A 216 4.06 -17.50 13.31
CA GLU A 216 4.73 -16.20 13.19
C GLU A 216 3.71 -15.10 12.81
N PRO A 217 3.92 -13.84 13.24
CA PRO A 217 3.11 -12.70 12.81
C PRO A 217 3.05 -12.55 11.28
N GLU A 218 1.94 -12.02 10.76
CA GLU A 218 1.69 -11.84 9.32
C GLU A 218 2.84 -11.11 8.60
N ARG A 219 3.45 -10.12 9.24
CA ARG A 219 4.56 -9.33 8.68
C ARG A 219 5.96 -9.81 9.07
N ALA A 220 6.10 -10.95 9.74
CA ALA A 220 7.40 -11.47 10.19
C ALA A 220 8.38 -11.79 9.04
N GLY A 221 7.86 -11.99 7.83
CA GLY A 221 8.66 -12.21 6.63
C GLY A 221 9.27 -10.94 6.02
N ARG A 222 8.90 -9.75 6.51
CA ARG A 222 9.35 -8.46 5.97
C ARG A 222 10.56 -7.95 6.74
N TRP A 223 11.64 -7.62 6.01
CA TRP A 223 12.90 -7.14 6.60
C TRP A 223 13.35 -8.00 7.80
N TRP A 224 13.29 -9.32 7.59
CA TRP A 224 13.40 -10.32 8.65
C TRP A 224 14.75 -10.32 9.37
N TRP A 225 15.78 -9.67 8.80
CA TRP A 225 17.11 -9.53 9.39
C TRP A 225 17.18 -8.41 10.43
N GLU A 226 16.18 -7.51 10.45
CA GLU A 226 16.13 -6.40 11.38
C GLU A 226 15.44 -6.80 12.69
N GLN A 227 15.99 -6.31 13.80
CA GLN A 227 15.42 -6.44 15.14
C GLN A 227 14.45 -5.31 15.49
N ASP A 228 14.25 -4.34 14.60
CA ASP A 228 13.34 -3.23 14.82
C ASP A 228 11.91 -3.74 15.04
N GLU A 229 11.30 -3.33 16.16
CA GLU A 229 9.91 -3.63 16.50
C GLU A 229 8.94 -3.05 15.46
N LYS A 230 9.36 -2.01 14.71
CA LYS A 230 8.58 -1.33 13.68
C LYS A 230 9.00 -1.79 12.28
N ARG A 231 8.64 -3.02 11.91
CA ARG A 231 8.78 -3.57 10.55
C ARG A 231 7.77 -2.95 9.56
N GLU A 232 7.85 -1.64 9.38
CA GLU A 232 6.98 -0.86 8.51
C GLU A 232 7.71 -0.24 7.31
N CYS A 233 6.96 -0.09 6.22
CA CYS A 233 7.48 0.62 5.05
C CYS A 233 7.29 2.11 5.30
N GLY A 234 8.27 2.95 4.97
CA GLY A 234 8.13 4.41 4.98
C GLY A 234 7.06 4.96 4.04
N LEU A 235 6.27 4.12 3.36
CA LEU A 235 5.12 4.56 2.55
C LEU A 235 3.96 5.04 3.42
N HIS A 236 3.76 4.47 4.61
CA HIS A 236 2.54 4.67 5.39
C HIS A 236 2.79 5.34 6.75
N VAL A 237 4.02 5.79 6.95
CA VAL A 237 4.47 6.45 8.18
C VAL A 237 4.85 7.87 7.80
N ALA A 238 4.37 8.87 8.53
CA ALA A 238 4.82 10.25 8.35
C ALA A 238 6.34 10.33 8.56
N GLU A 239 7.08 10.99 7.66
CA GLU A 239 8.55 11.03 7.68
C GLU A 239 9.15 11.49 9.02
N GLU A 240 8.44 12.35 9.78
CA GLU A 240 8.88 12.80 11.10
C GLU A 240 9.12 11.63 12.07
N ALA A 241 8.30 10.57 12.02
CA ALA A 241 8.50 9.38 12.85
C ALA A 241 9.65 8.47 12.37
N SER A 242 10.07 8.60 11.11
CA SER A 242 11.21 7.85 10.56
C SER A 242 12.55 8.51 10.93
N SER A 243 12.57 9.85 11.05
CA SER A 243 13.77 10.61 11.43
C SER A 243 14.18 10.44 12.90
N ILE A 244 13.23 10.18 13.80
CA ILE A 244 13.48 9.96 15.24
C ILE A 244 14.14 8.58 15.49
N VAL A 245 13.82 7.58 14.67
CA VAL A 245 14.36 6.21 14.81
C VAL A 245 15.79 6.10 14.27
N ALA A 246 16.19 6.98 13.34
CA ALA A 246 17.57 7.02 12.83
C ALA A 246 18.59 7.63 13.82
N GLN A 247 18.13 8.15 14.98
CA GLN A 247 18.97 8.80 15.99
C GLN A 247 19.00 8.08 17.35
N GLN A 248 18.47 6.85 17.45
CA GLN A 248 18.56 6.02 18.66
C GLN A 248 19.39 4.76 18.41
#